data_AF-Q9KK70-F1
#
_entry.id   AF-Q9KK70-F1
#
_cell.length_a   1.000
_cell.length_b   1.000
_cell.length_c   1.000
_cell.angle_alpha   90.00
_cell.angle_beta   90.00
_cell.angle_gamma   90.00
#
_symmetry.space_group_name_H-M   'P 1'
#
loop_
_entity.id
_entity.type
_entity.pdbx_description
1 polymer ?
#
loop_
_entity_poly.entity_id
_entity_poly.type
_entity_poly.pdbx_seq_one_letter_code
_entity_poly.pdbx_strand_id
1 'polypeptide(L)'
;MKRIYAFAIGLALLGAPAAPMVVPAVATADPGVRAMDYQQATDVVIARGLSQRGVPFSWAGGGINGPTRGTGTGANTVGFDASGLMQYAYAGAGIKLPRSSGAMYRVGQKI
;
A
#
# COMPACT_ATOMS: atom_id res chain seq x y z
N MET A 1 -3.53 -66.94 -5.67
CA MET A 1 -2.19 -66.29 -5.65
C MET A 1 -2.19 -64.84 -6.20
N LYS A 2 -3.25 -64.02 -5.98
CA LYS A 2 -3.29 -62.61 -6.45
C LYS A 2 -3.65 -61.58 -5.38
N ARG A 3 -3.98 -62.02 -4.15
CA ARG A 3 -4.37 -61.14 -3.03
C ARG A 3 -3.23 -60.75 -2.09
N ILE A 4 -2.08 -61.43 -2.21
CA ILE A 4 -0.91 -61.21 -1.34
C ILE A 4 -0.10 -60.00 -1.80
N TYR A 5 -0.06 -59.72 -3.11
CA TYR A 5 0.64 -58.55 -3.65
C TYR A 5 -0.04 -57.20 -3.31
N ALA A 6 -1.35 -57.20 -3.06
CA ALA A 6 -2.07 -55.98 -2.67
C ALA A 6 -1.70 -55.50 -1.26
N PHE A 7 -1.34 -56.42 -0.35
CA PHE A 7 -0.90 -56.06 1.01
C PHE A 7 0.55 -55.57 1.04
N ALA A 8 1.41 -56.13 0.18
CA ALA A 8 2.81 -55.72 0.11
C ALA A 8 3.00 -54.30 -0.45
N ILE A 9 2.12 -53.85 -1.35
CA ILE A 9 2.15 -52.48 -1.89
C ILE A 9 1.60 -51.47 -0.86
N GLY A 10 0.59 -51.86 -0.07
CA GLY A 10 0.05 -51.02 1.01
C GLY A 10 1.02 -50.80 2.17
N LEU A 11 1.85 -51.80 2.50
CA LEU A 11 2.82 -51.71 3.60
C LEU A 11 4.07 -50.87 3.26
N ALA A 12 4.39 -50.71 1.97
CA ALA A 12 5.55 -49.93 1.52
C ALA A 12 5.33 -48.40 1.57
N LEU A 13 4.09 -47.94 1.70
CA LEU A 13 3.74 -46.51 1.82
C LEU A 13 3.76 -45.99 3.26
N LEU A 14 3.97 -46.86 4.25
CA LEU A 14 4.00 -46.50 5.68
C LEU A 14 5.42 -46.25 6.23
N GLY A 15 6.46 -46.45 5.41
CA GLY A 15 7.86 -46.35 5.82
C GLY A 15 8.65 -45.17 5.24
N ALA A 16 7.98 -44.24 4.54
CA ALA A 16 8.66 -43.03 4.04
C ALA A 16 8.90 -42.07 5.23
N PRO A 17 10.14 -41.55 5.41
CA PRO A 17 10.37 -40.49 6.39
C PRO A 17 9.45 -39.33 6.02
N ALA A 18 8.72 -38.82 7.01
CA ALA A 18 7.85 -37.67 6.90
C ALA A 18 8.52 -36.62 6.01
N ALA A 19 7.99 -36.42 4.81
CA ALA A 19 8.31 -35.25 4.02
C ALA A 19 8.16 -34.03 4.96
N PRO A 20 9.08 -33.05 4.92
CA PRO A 20 8.92 -31.88 5.76
C PRO A 20 7.56 -31.31 5.42
N MET A 21 6.65 -31.36 6.40
CA MET A 21 5.37 -30.68 6.29
C MET A 21 5.74 -29.22 6.09
N VAL A 22 5.63 -28.75 4.86
CA VAL A 22 5.71 -27.32 4.55
C VAL A 22 4.49 -26.74 5.23
N VAL A 23 4.64 -26.40 6.50
CA VAL A 23 3.69 -25.58 7.23
C VAL A 23 3.67 -24.27 6.43
N PRO A 24 2.54 -23.85 5.85
CA PRO A 24 2.49 -22.54 5.24
C PRO A 24 2.88 -21.54 6.33
N ALA A 25 4.00 -20.86 6.13
CA ALA A 25 4.39 -19.79 7.02
C ALA A 25 3.22 -18.81 7.07
N VAL A 26 2.66 -18.59 8.27
CA VAL A 26 1.70 -17.52 8.50
C VAL A 26 2.38 -16.25 8.02
N ALA A 27 1.80 -15.58 7.01
CA ALA A 27 2.30 -14.31 6.55
C ALA A 27 2.34 -13.36 7.76
N THR A 28 3.54 -13.06 8.26
CA THR A 28 3.70 -12.08 9.31
C THR A 28 3.45 -10.73 8.65
N ALA A 29 2.29 -10.13 8.88
CA ALA A 29 2.12 -8.72 8.59
C ALA A 29 3.26 -7.98 9.31
N ASP A 30 3.98 -7.15 8.58
CA ASP A 30 5.04 -6.30 9.12
C ASP A 30 4.54 -5.66 10.44
N PRO A 31 5.16 -5.96 11.59
CA PRO A 31 4.69 -5.53 12.91
C PRO A 31 5.06 -4.07 13.18
N GLY A 32 5.23 -3.26 12.12
CA GLY A 32 5.19 -1.82 12.26
C GLY A 32 3.86 -1.48 12.93
N VAL A 33 3.92 -1.10 14.21
CA VAL A 33 2.80 -0.53 14.96
C VAL A 33 2.37 0.70 14.18
N ARG A 34 1.41 0.53 13.27
CA ARG A 34 0.79 1.67 12.62
C ARG A 34 -0.18 2.23 13.63
N ALA A 35 -0.10 3.53 13.86
CA ALA A 35 -1.07 4.24 14.69
C ALA A 35 -2.51 4.08 14.18
N MET A 36 -2.67 3.70 12.91
CA MET A 36 -3.93 3.40 12.23
C MET A 36 -3.83 2.06 11.51
N ASP A 37 -4.92 1.29 11.49
CA ASP A 37 -5.03 0.18 10.55
C ASP A 37 -5.10 0.67 9.08
N TYR A 38 -5.02 -0.25 8.11
CA TYR A 38 -5.01 0.12 6.69
C TYR A 38 -6.32 0.77 6.22
N GLN A 39 -7.47 0.34 6.77
CA GLN A 39 -8.77 0.89 6.37
C GLN A 39 -8.92 2.31 6.92
N GLN A 40 -8.59 2.53 8.19
CA GLN A 40 -8.56 3.83 8.82
C GLN A 40 -7.63 4.80 8.08
N ALA A 41 -6.42 4.37 7.73
CA ALA A 41 -5.51 5.17 6.94
C ALA A 41 -6.11 5.54 5.58
N THR A 42 -6.75 4.57 4.90
CA THR A 42 -7.42 4.78 3.60
C THR A 42 -8.55 5.80 3.73
N ASP A 43 -9.41 5.65 4.73
CA ASP A 43 -10.54 6.55 4.99
C ASP A 43 -10.06 7.98 5.28
N VAL A 44 -8.98 8.14 6.05
CA VAL A 44 -8.36 9.44 6.32
C VAL A 44 -7.81 10.08 5.05
N VAL A 45 -7.07 9.33 4.23
CA VAL A 45 -6.51 9.85 2.97
C VAL A 45 -7.64 10.31 2.04
N ILE A 46 -8.68 9.49 1.87
CA ILE A 46 -9.82 9.82 1.02
C ILE A 46 -10.54 11.06 1.57
N ALA A 47 -10.93 11.06 2.85
CA ALA A 47 -11.65 12.17 3.46
C ALA A 47 -10.89 13.50 3.32
N ARG A 48 -9.57 13.49 3.52
CA ARG A 48 -8.73 14.68 3.32
C ARG A 48 -8.71 15.13 1.87
N GLY A 49 -8.52 14.22 0.91
CA GLY A 49 -8.60 14.57 -0.51
C GLY A 49 -9.96 15.18 -0.89
N LEU A 50 -11.05 14.56 -0.43
CA LEU A 50 -12.41 15.04 -0.72
C LEU A 50 -12.70 16.41 -0.08
N SER A 51 -12.11 16.71 1.08
CA SER A 51 -12.27 18.03 1.73
C SER A 51 -11.73 19.20 0.89
N GLN A 52 -10.89 18.94 -0.11
CA GLN A 52 -10.29 19.95 -0.98
C GLN A 52 -11.00 20.09 -2.34
N ARG A 53 -12.16 19.45 -2.51
CA ARG A 53 -12.97 19.65 -3.73
C ARG A 53 -13.33 21.13 -3.89
N GLY A 54 -13.15 21.65 -5.10
CA GLY A 54 -13.37 23.06 -5.42
C GLY A 54 -12.16 23.97 -5.18
N VAL A 55 -11.10 23.49 -4.53
CA VAL A 55 -9.83 24.23 -4.47
C VAL A 55 -9.24 24.33 -5.89
N PRO A 56 -8.80 25.52 -6.33
CA PRO A 56 -8.26 25.70 -7.67
C PRO A 56 -7.04 24.82 -7.96
N PHE A 57 -6.84 24.51 -9.24
CA PHE A 57 -5.56 23.99 -9.70
C PHE A 57 -4.51 25.10 -9.65
N SER A 58 -3.31 24.77 -9.14
CA SER A 58 -2.15 25.66 -9.17
C SER A 58 -0.90 24.85 -9.46
N TRP A 59 -0.21 25.14 -10.58
CA TRP A 59 1.00 24.43 -10.97
C TRP A 59 2.09 24.55 -9.90
N ALA A 60 2.67 23.42 -9.44
CA ALA A 60 3.59 23.35 -8.31
C ALA A 60 2.99 23.75 -6.94
N GLY A 61 1.68 24.00 -6.86
CA GLY A 61 0.99 24.39 -5.64
C GLY A 61 0.71 23.22 -4.69
N GLY A 62 0.71 23.55 -3.40
CA GLY A 62 0.30 22.67 -2.31
C GLY A 62 1.39 21.73 -1.79
N GLY A 63 1.04 21.07 -0.69
CA GLY A 63 1.92 20.11 0.00
C GLY A 63 1.26 19.60 1.28
N ILE A 64 2.07 19.06 2.20
CA ILE A 64 1.57 18.38 3.41
C ILE A 64 0.62 19.24 4.28
N ASN A 65 0.76 20.56 4.24
CA ASN A 65 0.00 21.50 5.09
C ASN A 65 -1.26 22.08 4.42
N GLY A 66 -1.49 21.85 3.13
CA GLY A 66 -2.62 22.43 2.40
C GLY A 66 -2.24 23.07 1.07
N PRO A 67 -3.17 23.80 0.43
CA PRO A 67 -2.93 24.49 -0.82
C PRO A 67 -2.01 25.69 -0.62
N THR A 68 -1.18 25.97 -1.62
CA THR A 68 -0.25 27.12 -1.59
C THR A 68 -0.25 27.81 -2.95
N ARG A 69 0.39 28.98 -3.02
CA ARG A 69 0.81 29.49 -4.32
C ARG A 69 1.76 28.50 -4.98
N GLY A 70 1.62 28.38 -6.29
CA GLY A 70 2.48 27.55 -7.12
C GLY A 70 3.64 28.35 -7.72
N THR A 71 4.16 27.87 -8.84
CA THR A 71 5.20 28.54 -9.64
C THR A 71 4.74 28.66 -11.09
N GLY A 72 5.39 29.52 -11.88
CA GLY A 72 5.02 29.70 -13.29
C GLY A 72 3.55 30.09 -13.44
N THR A 73 2.76 29.30 -14.15
CA THR A 73 1.32 29.53 -14.34
C THR A 73 0.52 29.49 -13.04
N GLY A 74 1.05 28.88 -11.96
CA GLY A 74 0.44 28.83 -10.64
C GLY A 74 0.85 29.94 -9.67
N ALA A 75 1.78 30.84 -10.04
CA ALA A 75 2.35 31.82 -9.10
C ALA A 75 1.30 32.72 -8.44
N ASN A 76 0.24 33.05 -9.19
CA ASN A 76 -0.84 33.93 -8.71
C ASN A 76 -2.05 33.17 -8.14
N THR A 77 -2.04 31.84 -8.12
CA THR A 77 -3.17 31.00 -7.72
C THR A 77 -2.81 30.18 -6.49
N VAL A 78 -3.59 30.31 -5.41
CA VAL A 78 -3.51 29.39 -4.26
C VAL A 78 -4.29 28.12 -4.61
N GLY A 79 -3.63 26.97 -4.60
CA GLY A 79 -4.26 25.73 -5.00
C GLY A 79 -3.35 24.52 -4.84
N PHE A 80 -3.72 23.45 -5.52
CA PHE A 80 -2.95 22.22 -5.62
C PHE A 80 -2.58 21.90 -7.06
N ASP A 81 -1.41 21.31 -7.26
CA ASP A 81 -1.20 20.40 -8.39
C ASP A 81 -1.51 18.96 -7.98
N ALA A 82 -1.43 18.03 -8.95
CA ALA A 82 -1.78 16.63 -8.72
C ALA A 82 -0.99 15.99 -7.57
N SER A 83 0.34 16.17 -7.53
CA SER A 83 1.17 15.55 -6.50
C SER A 83 1.15 16.30 -5.18
N GLY A 84 0.90 17.62 -5.17
CA GLY A 84 0.68 18.41 -3.95
C GLY A 84 -0.57 17.96 -3.21
N LEU A 85 -1.66 17.68 -3.94
CA LEU A 85 -2.89 17.12 -3.34
C LEU A 85 -2.64 15.74 -2.74
N MET A 86 -1.87 14.89 -3.43
CA MET A 86 -1.50 13.56 -2.91
C MET A 86 -0.66 13.66 -1.64
N GLN A 87 0.32 14.57 -1.58
CA GLN A 87 1.08 14.83 -0.35
C GLN A 87 0.17 15.26 0.80
N TYR A 88 -0.75 16.19 0.55
CA TYR A 88 -1.70 16.67 1.56
C TYR A 88 -2.59 15.56 2.13
N ALA A 89 -3.12 14.72 1.24
CA ALA A 89 -4.02 13.62 1.61
C ALA A 89 -3.29 12.57 2.45
N TYR A 90 -2.16 12.07 1.96
CA TYR A 90 -1.38 11.02 2.63
C TYR A 90 -0.71 11.48 3.93
N ALA A 91 -0.33 12.76 4.02
CA ALA A 91 0.25 13.31 5.25
C ALA A 91 -0.68 13.18 6.47
N GLY A 92 -2.00 13.18 6.26
CA GLY A 92 -2.95 12.99 7.37
C GLY A 92 -2.97 11.58 7.96
N ALA A 93 -2.56 10.57 7.18
CA ALA A 93 -2.34 9.21 7.65
C ALA A 93 -0.89 8.99 8.14
N GLY A 94 -0.09 10.06 8.28
CA GLY A 94 1.32 9.99 8.66
C GLY A 94 2.24 9.50 7.53
N ILE A 95 1.76 9.42 6.29
CA ILE A 95 2.53 8.91 5.15
C ILE A 95 3.13 10.09 4.38
N LYS A 96 4.47 10.18 4.36
CA LYS A 96 5.19 11.22 3.62
C LYS A 96 5.50 10.75 2.20
N LEU A 97 4.91 11.42 1.22
CA LEU A 97 5.20 11.18 -0.20
C LEU A 97 6.23 12.18 -0.76
N PRO A 98 7.06 11.79 -1.75
CA PRO A 98 7.94 12.71 -2.46
C PRO A 98 7.15 13.72 -3.29
N ARG A 99 7.75 14.87 -3.67
CA ARG A 99 7.00 15.99 -4.29
C ARG A 99 6.53 15.74 -5.72
N SER A 100 7.32 15.03 -6.53
CA SER A 100 7.00 14.79 -7.94
C SER A 100 6.26 13.46 -8.13
N SER A 101 5.28 13.43 -9.04
CA SER A 101 4.55 12.22 -9.40
C SER A 101 5.47 11.09 -9.88
N GLY A 102 6.52 11.43 -10.65
CA GLY A 102 7.53 10.45 -11.09
C GLY A 102 8.30 9.81 -9.93
N ALA A 103 8.57 10.56 -8.85
CA ALA A 103 9.15 9.99 -7.64
C ALA A 103 8.11 9.21 -6.83
N MET A 104 6.85 9.67 -6.76
CA MET A 104 5.76 8.96 -6.09
C MET A 104 5.53 7.58 -6.71
N TYR A 105 5.59 7.48 -8.05
CA TYR A 105 5.44 6.21 -8.76
C TYR A 105 6.50 5.18 -8.36
N ARG A 106 7.70 5.62 -7.97
CA ARG A 106 8.81 4.72 -7.58
C ARG A 106 8.71 4.21 -6.14
N VAL A 107 7.86 4.79 -5.30
CA VAL A 107 7.65 4.32 -3.92
C VAL A 107 6.41 3.43 -3.82
N GLY A 108 6.26 2.73 -2.69
CA GLY A 108 5.13 1.85 -2.41
C GLY A 108 5.10 0.55 -3.21
N GLN A 109 4.19 -0.34 -2.83
CA GLN A 109 3.94 -1.60 -3.51
C GLN A 109 3.25 -1.36 -4.85
N LYS A 110 3.73 -2.01 -5.90
CA LYS A 110 3.09 -2.01 -7.21
C LYS A 110 1.92 -3.00 -7.19
N ILE A 111 0.78 -2.57 -7.72
CA ILE A 111 -0.45 -3.36 -7.85
C ILE A 111 -0.75 -3.51 -9.33
#